data_AF-A0A9D2SNK2-F1
#
_entry.id   AF-A0A9D2SNK2-F1
#
_cell.length_a   1.000
_cell.length_b   1.000
_cell.length_c   1.000
_cell.angle_alpha   90.00
_cell.angle_beta   90.00
_cell.angle_gamma   90.00
#
_symmetry.space_group_name_H-M   'P 1'
#
loop_
_entity.id
_entity.type
_entity.pdbx_description
1 polymer ?
#
loop_
_entity_poly.entity_id
_entity_poly.type
_entity_poly.pdbx_seq_one_letter_code
_entity_poly.pdbx_strand_id
1 'polypeptide(L)'
;MAPPFLNYTKCAVLVHGKSELVLTQYIYTNLHLPIKIISRDKGKSSIQINGLPAFLKKKPFQSLKAFSDEFSVEYDKKGRCLKNFKLFIIMDTDDCDEDMKKKYISGDLFSGHPLQEYIVPVYNIDNLEDVMLKSGIMVKRISGSDKGSYYNKIFPINTGTVNMDTINQVRIFAHKIRGIKETNMLDFIEYCFTLLPNEKLWEDN
;
A
#
# COMPACT_ATOMS: atom_id res chain seq x y z
N MET A 1 11.75 -32.74 13.31
CA MET A 1 11.99 -31.47 12.59
C MET A 1 10.65 -30.76 12.50
N ALA A 2 10.47 -29.62 13.18
CA ALA A 2 9.24 -28.84 13.02
C ALA A 2 9.17 -28.35 11.55
N PRO A 3 8.00 -28.36 10.90
CA PRO A 3 7.90 -27.85 9.54
C PRO A 3 8.37 -26.38 9.51
N PRO A 4 9.07 -25.95 8.45
CA PRO A 4 9.44 -24.55 8.31
C PRO A 4 8.16 -23.72 8.35
N PHE A 5 8.09 -22.74 9.25
CA PHE A 5 7.01 -21.78 9.25
C PHE A 5 6.97 -21.13 7.86
N LEU A 6 5.93 -21.42 7.08
CA LEU A 6 5.69 -20.73 5.81
C LEU A 6 5.41 -19.27 6.14
N ASN A 7 6.34 -18.39 5.78
CA ASN A 7 6.14 -16.94 5.86
C ASN A 7 5.17 -16.51 4.75
N TYR A 8 3.88 -16.75 4.98
CA TYR A 8 2.82 -16.29 4.09
C TYR A 8 2.79 -14.77 4.02
N THR A 9 2.45 -14.26 2.83
CA THR A 9 2.18 -12.84 2.61
C THR A 9 1.02 -12.41 3.49
N LYS A 10 1.24 -11.41 4.35
CA LYS A 10 0.21 -10.83 5.24
C LYS A 10 -0.42 -9.55 4.67
N CYS A 11 0.22 -8.95 3.66
CA CYS A 11 -0.28 -7.75 3.01
C CYS A 11 0.05 -7.79 1.52
N ALA A 12 -0.92 -7.41 0.68
CA ALA A 12 -0.61 -6.99 -0.68
C ALA A 12 -0.95 -5.51 -0.85
N VAL A 13 -0.21 -4.80 -1.69
CA VAL A 13 -0.43 -3.38 -1.96
C VAL A 13 -0.47 -3.16 -3.47
N LEU A 14 -1.62 -2.79 -4.01
CA LEU A 14 -1.77 -2.38 -5.40
C LEU A 14 -1.58 -0.87 -5.49
N VAL A 15 -0.59 -0.42 -6.24
CA VAL A 15 -0.22 1.00 -6.30
C VAL A 15 -0.57 1.63 -7.64
N HIS A 16 -0.92 2.92 -7.61
CA HIS A 16 -1.19 3.74 -8.79
C HIS A 16 0.00 3.80 -9.73
N GLY A 17 1.11 4.40 -9.31
CA GLY A 17 2.26 4.65 -10.17
C GLY A 17 3.60 4.45 -9.47
N LYS A 18 4.62 5.14 -9.99
CA LYS A 18 6.01 4.98 -9.54
C LYS A 18 6.24 5.59 -8.16
N SER A 19 5.63 6.72 -7.84
CA SER A 19 5.80 7.41 -6.55
C SER A 19 5.28 6.54 -5.40
N GLU A 20 4.06 6.01 -5.52
CA GLU A 20 3.43 5.13 -4.53
C GLU A 20 4.19 3.80 -4.42
N LEU A 21 4.72 3.28 -5.54
CA LEU A 21 5.58 2.10 -5.53
C LEU A 21 6.83 2.32 -4.66
N VAL A 22 7.54 3.43 -4.87
CA VAL A 22 8.77 3.75 -4.12
C VAL A 22 8.45 3.98 -2.63
N LEU A 23 7.37 4.70 -2.32
CA LEU A 23 6.93 4.90 -0.94
C LEU A 23 6.57 3.58 -0.25
N THR A 24 5.81 2.72 -0.93
CA THR A 24 5.47 1.40 -0.38
C THR A 24 6.72 0.56 -0.17
N GLN A 25 7.68 0.62 -1.11
CA GLN A 25 8.99 -0.02 -0.99
C GLN A 25 9.75 0.45 0.25
N TYR A 26 9.83 1.75 0.45
CA TYR A 26 10.43 2.35 1.63
C TYR A 26 9.79 1.84 2.92
N ILE A 27 8.45 1.79 3.01
CA ILE A 27 7.76 1.31 4.22
C ILE A 27 8.08 -0.16 4.49
N TYR A 28 7.86 -1.07 3.54
CA TYR A 28 8.04 -2.51 3.85
C TYR A 28 9.51 -2.89 4.03
N THR A 29 10.45 -2.21 3.37
CA THR A 29 11.88 -2.50 3.55
C THR A 29 12.43 -1.96 4.86
N ASN A 30 11.94 -0.82 5.35
CA ASN A 30 12.33 -0.35 6.68
C ASN A 30 11.76 -1.21 7.82
N LEU A 31 10.62 -1.88 7.59
CA LEU A 31 9.95 -2.73 8.58
C LEU A 31 10.18 -4.24 8.38
N HIS A 32 10.83 -4.66 7.29
CA HIS A 32 11.04 -6.07 6.93
C HIS A 32 9.76 -6.93 6.93
N LEU A 33 8.68 -6.38 6.40
CA LEU A 33 7.37 -7.02 6.42
C LEU A 33 7.16 -7.98 5.22
N PRO A 34 6.38 -9.07 5.39
CA PRO A 34 6.00 -9.99 4.32
C PRO A 34 4.90 -9.39 3.42
N ILE A 35 5.25 -8.34 2.68
CA ILE A 35 4.36 -7.57 1.79
C ILE A 35 4.65 -7.87 0.33
N LYS A 36 3.59 -8.00 -0.49
CA LYS A 36 3.69 -8.05 -1.96
C LYS A 36 3.18 -6.75 -2.59
N ILE A 37 4.01 -6.11 -3.40
CA ILE A 37 3.59 -4.92 -4.16
C ILE A 37 3.16 -5.33 -5.57
N ILE A 38 1.98 -4.90 -5.96
CA ILE A 38 1.36 -5.10 -7.26
C ILE A 38 1.36 -3.75 -7.98
N SER A 39 2.02 -3.68 -9.13
CA SER A 39 2.06 -2.47 -9.96
C SER A 39 2.01 -2.85 -11.44
N ARG A 40 1.49 -1.97 -12.29
CA ARG A 40 1.55 -2.17 -13.74
C ARG A 40 2.95 -1.80 -14.22
N ASP A 41 3.59 -2.73 -14.95
CA ASP A 41 4.92 -2.54 -15.55
C ASP A 41 6.00 -2.03 -14.57
N LYS A 42 5.96 -2.47 -13.30
CA LYS A 42 6.85 -1.99 -12.23
C LYS A 42 6.76 -0.47 -11.99
N GLY A 43 5.56 0.08 -12.14
CA GLY A 43 5.25 1.50 -11.99
C GLY A 43 5.58 2.36 -13.21
N LYS A 44 5.98 1.77 -14.35
CA LYS A 44 6.21 2.54 -15.60
C LYS A 44 4.93 3.15 -16.16
N SER A 45 3.78 2.56 -15.83
CA SER A 45 2.49 2.98 -16.33
C SER A 45 1.49 2.95 -15.18
N SER A 46 0.69 4.00 -15.01
CA SER A 46 -0.18 4.11 -13.84
C SER A 46 -1.46 3.27 -13.95
N ILE A 47 -1.93 2.69 -12.85
CA ILE A 47 -3.28 2.13 -12.76
C ILE A 47 -4.19 3.24 -12.25
N GLN A 48 -5.09 3.74 -13.09
CA GLN A 48 -6.09 4.73 -12.69
C GLN A 48 -7.26 4.06 -11.97
N ILE A 49 -8.00 4.82 -11.15
CA ILE A 49 -9.23 4.33 -10.48
C ILE A 49 -10.23 3.80 -11.51
N ASN A 50 -10.38 4.48 -12.65
CA ASN A 50 -11.26 4.06 -13.75
C ASN A 50 -10.81 2.74 -14.41
N GLY A 51 -9.52 2.40 -14.29
CA GLY A 51 -8.95 1.14 -14.78
C GLY A 51 -9.02 -0.01 -13.78
N LEU A 52 -9.33 0.25 -12.50
CA LEU A 52 -9.35 -0.78 -11.45
C LEU A 52 -10.33 -1.92 -11.74
N PRO A 53 -11.59 -1.68 -12.17
CA PRO A 53 -12.52 -2.78 -12.46
C PRO A 53 -11.99 -3.72 -13.55
N ALA A 54 -11.33 -3.18 -14.58
CA ALA A 54 -10.71 -3.98 -15.64
C ALA A 54 -9.47 -4.73 -15.12
N PHE A 55 -8.66 -4.08 -14.28
CA PHE A 55 -7.47 -4.69 -13.70
C PHE A 55 -7.82 -5.85 -12.76
N LEU A 56 -8.82 -5.68 -11.91
CA LEU A 56 -9.29 -6.70 -10.95
C LEU A 56 -10.08 -7.84 -11.60
N LYS A 57 -10.40 -7.74 -12.90
CA LYS A 57 -10.90 -8.88 -13.68
C LYS A 57 -9.79 -9.84 -14.13
N LYS A 58 -8.52 -9.53 -13.91
CA LYS A 58 -7.41 -10.45 -14.26
C LYS A 58 -7.43 -11.70 -13.39
N LYS A 59 -6.95 -12.82 -13.95
CA LYS A 59 -7.01 -14.17 -13.35
C LYS A 59 -6.68 -14.24 -11.84
N PRO A 60 -5.61 -13.59 -11.32
CA PRO A 60 -5.29 -13.69 -9.89
C PRO A 60 -6.37 -13.13 -8.97
N PHE A 61 -7.17 -12.16 -9.42
CA PHE A 61 -8.14 -11.45 -8.58
C PHE A 61 -9.55 -12.06 -8.65
N GLN A 62 -9.79 -12.98 -9.58
CA GLN A 62 -11.12 -13.56 -9.83
C GLN A 62 -11.58 -14.55 -8.75
N SER A 63 -10.69 -15.01 -7.86
CA SER A 63 -11.08 -15.85 -6.72
C SER A 63 -10.04 -15.78 -5.60
N LEU A 64 -10.47 -16.06 -4.38
CA LEU A 64 -9.58 -16.12 -3.21
C LEU A 64 -8.46 -17.15 -3.39
N LYS A 65 -8.77 -18.30 -4.01
CA LYS A 65 -7.78 -19.36 -4.26
C LYS A 65 -6.75 -18.95 -5.31
N ALA A 66 -7.20 -18.35 -6.43
CA ALA A 66 -6.27 -17.87 -7.45
C ALA A 66 -5.36 -16.77 -6.88
N PHE A 67 -5.92 -15.88 -6.05
CA PHE A 67 -5.17 -14.83 -5.40
C PHE A 67 -4.14 -15.39 -4.41
N SER A 68 -4.55 -16.35 -3.59
CA SER A 68 -3.67 -16.98 -2.60
C SER A 68 -2.49 -17.69 -3.25
N ASP A 69 -2.73 -18.38 -4.36
CA ASP A 69 -1.69 -19.11 -5.09
C ASP A 69 -0.67 -18.16 -5.73
N GLU A 70 -1.14 -17.11 -6.38
CA GLU A 70 -0.29 -16.12 -7.04
C GLU A 70 0.59 -15.37 -6.02
N PHE A 71 -0.01 -14.91 -4.92
CA PHE A 71 0.66 -14.01 -3.98
C PHE A 71 1.16 -14.70 -2.71
N SER A 72 1.09 -16.03 -2.64
CA SER A 72 1.51 -16.83 -1.47
C SER A 72 0.84 -16.38 -0.17
N VAL A 73 -0.47 -16.13 -0.24
CA VAL A 73 -1.29 -15.77 0.93
C VAL A 73 -1.88 -17.04 1.54
N GLU A 74 -2.02 -17.06 2.86
CA GLU A 74 -2.61 -18.19 3.58
C GLU A 74 -4.12 -18.31 3.27
N TYR A 75 -4.54 -19.45 2.71
CA TYR A 75 -5.93 -19.73 2.36
C TYR A 75 -6.49 -20.91 3.16
N ASP A 76 -7.56 -20.65 3.92
CA ASP A 76 -8.31 -21.66 4.64
C ASP A 76 -9.34 -22.30 3.71
N LYS A 77 -9.05 -23.54 3.31
CA LYS A 77 -9.91 -24.31 2.41
C LYS A 77 -11.29 -24.61 3.00
N LYS A 78 -11.40 -24.76 4.34
CA LYS A 78 -12.67 -25.08 5.00
C LYS A 78 -13.53 -23.83 5.12
N GLY A 79 -12.94 -22.73 5.59
CA GLY A 79 -13.61 -21.44 5.72
C GLY A 79 -13.78 -20.68 4.39
N ARG A 80 -13.07 -21.10 3.33
CA ARG A 80 -12.98 -20.42 2.04
C ARG A 80 -12.60 -18.94 2.19
N CYS A 81 -11.62 -18.66 3.05
CA CYS A 81 -11.20 -17.30 3.39
C CYS A 81 -9.67 -17.17 3.40
N LEU A 82 -9.17 -15.93 3.27
CA LEU A 82 -7.76 -15.61 3.47
C LEU A 82 -7.54 -15.30 4.96
N LYS A 83 -6.46 -15.82 5.55
CA LYS A 83 -6.18 -15.64 6.98
C LYS A 83 -5.25 -14.45 7.21
N ASN A 84 -5.64 -13.56 8.12
CA ASN A 84 -4.83 -12.43 8.59
C ASN A 84 -4.20 -11.64 7.44
N PHE A 85 -5.03 -11.26 6.48
CA PHE A 85 -4.59 -10.66 5.22
C PHE A 85 -5.39 -9.40 4.91
N LYS A 86 -4.71 -8.39 4.35
CA LYS A 86 -5.32 -7.20 3.74
C LYS A 86 -4.71 -6.90 2.37
N LEU A 87 -5.53 -6.41 1.47
CA LEU A 87 -5.14 -5.85 0.17
C LEU A 87 -5.37 -4.34 0.22
N PHE A 88 -4.29 -3.57 0.37
CA PHE A 88 -4.37 -2.11 0.24
C PHE A 88 -4.30 -1.74 -1.23
N ILE A 89 -5.12 -0.79 -1.65
CA ILE A 89 -5.07 -0.22 -3.00
C ILE A 89 -4.75 1.26 -2.79
N ILE A 90 -3.61 1.77 -3.28
CA ILE A 90 -3.17 3.15 -3.09
C ILE A 90 -3.31 3.90 -4.41
N MET A 91 -4.21 4.89 -4.45
CA MET A 91 -4.55 5.62 -5.67
C MET A 91 -4.54 7.13 -5.50
N ASP A 92 -4.10 7.81 -6.55
CA ASP A 92 -4.35 9.22 -6.75
C ASP A 92 -5.77 9.43 -7.32
N THR A 93 -6.41 10.54 -6.98
CA THR A 93 -7.80 10.83 -7.39
C THR A 93 -7.92 11.92 -8.46
N ASP A 94 -6.81 12.44 -8.99
CA ASP A 94 -6.80 13.49 -10.03
C ASP A 94 -7.38 13.02 -11.36
N ASP A 95 -7.21 11.74 -11.69
CA ASP A 95 -7.55 11.16 -13.00
C ASP A 95 -8.76 10.22 -12.95
N CYS A 96 -9.83 10.64 -12.26
CA CYS A 96 -11.11 9.93 -12.20
C CYS A 96 -12.30 10.88 -12.08
N ASP A 97 -13.47 10.43 -12.52
CA ASP A 97 -14.71 11.19 -12.33
C ASP A 97 -15.18 11.15 -10.87
N GLU A 98 -15.95 12.17 -10.46
CA GLU A 98 -16.37 12.34 -9.06
C GLU A 98 -17.22 11.17 -8.53
N ASP A 99 -17.97 10.48 -9.39
CA ASP A 99 -18.75 9.32 -8.96
C ASP A 99 -17.86 8.10 -8.70
N MET A 100 -16.88 7.86 -9.59
CA MET A 100 -15.87 6.82 -9.39
C MET A 100 -14.98 7.10 -8.19
N LYS A 101 -14.59 8.36 -7.98
CA LYS A 101 -13.85 8.81 -6.78
C LYS A 101 -14.61 8.48 -5.51
N LYS A 102 -15.90 8.85 -5.43
CA LYS A 102 -16.75 8.55 -4.26
C LYS A 102 -16.86 7.05 -4.01
N LYS A 103 -17.12 6.26 -5.06
CA LYS A 103 -17.20 4.79 -4.95
C LYS A 103 -15.90 4.15 -4.52
N TYR A 104 -14.76 4.68 -4.96
CA TYR A 104 -13.45 4.19 -4.55
C TYR A 104 -13.21 4.47 -3.06
N ILE A 105 -13.42 5.71 -2.63
CA ILE A 105 -13.22 6.15 -1.24
C ILE A 105 -14.16 5.41 -0.28
N SER A 106 -15.43 5.20 -0.65
CA SER A 106 -16.38 4.43 0.16
C SER A 106 -16.13 2.92 0.15
N GLY A 107 -15.35 2.42 -0.82
CA GLY A 107 -15.16 1.00 -1.07
C GLY A 107 -16.26 0.34 -1.93
N ASP A 108 -17.33 1.06 -2.26
CA ASP A 108 -18.44 0.56 -3.10
C ASP A 108 -18.00 0.12 -4.49
N LEU A 109 -16.87 0.64 -4.99
CA LEU A 109 -16.27 0.23 -6.25
C LEU A 109 -15.96 -1.28 -6.29
N PHE A 110 -15.73 -1.89 -5.12
CA PHE A 110 -15.38 -3.30 -4.98
C PHE A 110 -16.56 -4.18 -4.60
N SER A 111 -17.79 -3.64 -4.60
CA SER A 111 -19.00 -4.38 -4.25
C SER A 111 -19.18 -5.61 -5.15
N GLY A 112 -19.36 -6.79 -4.54
CA GLY A 112 -19.48 -8.08 -5.21
C GLY A 112 -18.15 -8.69 -5.66
N HIS A 113 -17.00 -8.03 -5.42
CA HIS A 113 -15.70 -8.59 -5.77
C HIS A 113 -15.28 -9.69 -4.79
N PRO A 114 -14.66 -10.80 -5.24
CA PRO A 114 -14.22 -11.88 -4.33
C PRO A 114 -13.31 -11.44 -3.19
N LEU A 115 -12.51 -10.38 -3.42
CA LEU A 115 -11.60 -9.80 -2.43
C LEU A 115 -12.19 -8.62 -1.63
N GLN A 116 -13.48 -8.28 -1.81
CA GLN A 116 -14.09 -7.08 -1.22
C GLN A 116 -13.80 -6.93 0.27
N GLU A 117 -13.95 -7.99 1.06
CA GLU A 117 -13.74 -7.98 2.52
C GLU A 117 -12.29 -7.75 2.95
N TYR A 118 -11.33 -7.93 2.03
CA TYR A 118 -9.91 -7.77 2.28
C TYR A 118 -9.38 -6.44 1.73
N ILE A 119 -10.14 -5.76 0.87
CA ILE A 119 -9.69 -4.53 0.21
C ILE A 119 -9.84 -3.34 1.17
N VAL A 120 -8.75 -2.60 1.32
CA VAL A 120 -8.74 -1.29 1.98
C VAL A 120 -8.34 -0.24 0.94
N PRO A 121 -9.27 0.61 0.50
CA PRO A 121 -8.95 1.73 -0.38
C PRO A 121 -8.11 2.75 0.37
N VAL A 122 -6.99 3.15 -0.24
CA VAL A 122 -6.14 4.25 0.21
C VAL A 122 -6.10 5.28 -0.90
N TYR A 123 -6.35 6.53 -0.55
CA TYR A 123 -6.40 7.63 -1.52
C TYR A 123 -5.40 8.72 -1.19
N ASN A 124 -4.95 9.42 -2.23
CA ASN A 124 -4.38 10.75 -2.14
C ASN A 124 -5.29 11.69 -2.96
N ILE A 125 -5.97 12.62 -2.30
CA ILE A 125 -6.78 13.62 -2.98
C ILE A 125 -5.87 14.46 -3.86
N ASP A 126 -6.26 14.57 -5.12
CA ASP A 126 -5.43 15.01 -6.24
C ASP A 126 -4.29 14.01 -6.49
N ASN A 127 -3.18 14.07 -5.75
CA ASN A 127 -2.04 13.18 -5.95
C ASN A 127 -1.15 13.07 -4.70
N LEU A 128 -0.23 12.10 -4.71
CA LEU A 128 0.72 11.90 -3.61
C LEU A 128 1.65 13.09 -3.38
N GLU A 129 2.07 13.82 -4.42
CA GLU A 129 2.97 14.97 -4.25
C GLU A 129 2.34 16.07 -3.39
N ASP A 130 1.03 16.29 -3.53
CA ASP A 130 0.30 17.30 -2.76
C ASP A 130 0.21 16.94 -1.28
N VAL A 131 0.05 15.66 -0.97
CA VAL A 131 0.19 15.13 0.40
C VAL A 131 1.60 15.34 0.93
N MET A 132 2.62 15.08 0.11
CA MET A 132 4.03 15.25 0.51
C MET A 132 4.43 16.71 0.74
N LEU A 133 3.84 17.65 0.00
CA LEU A 133 4.04 19.08 0.22
C LEU A 133 3.35 19.55 1.50
N LYS A 134 2.09 19.14 1.72
CA LYS A 134 1.32 19.49 2.92
C LYS A 134 1.95 18.96 4.20
N SER A 135 2.59 17.78 4.14
CA SER A 135 3.33 17.18 5.27
C SER A 135 4.71 17.80 5.54
N GLY A 136 5.20 18.70 4.68
CA GLY A 136 6.56 19.22 4.77
C GLY A 136 7.65 18.16 4.55
N ILE A 137 7.32 17.05 3.88
CA ILE A 137 8.31 16.05 3.41
C ILE A 137 8.96 16.58 2.13
N MET A 138 8.14 17.13 1.24
CA MET A 138 8.57 17.81 0.03
C MET A 138 8.53 19.32 0.22
N VAL A 139 9.52 20.01 -0.35
CA VAL A 139 9.60 21.48 -0.33
C VAL A 139 9.17 22.13 -1.64
N LYS A 140 9.11 21.35 -2.73
CA LYS A 140 8.67 21.80 -4.05
C LYS A 140 8.19 20.62 -4.90
N ARG A 141 7.29 20.88 -5.85
CA ARG A 141 6.92 19.91 -6.88
C ARG A 141 8.12 19.62 -7.79
N ILE A 142 8.32 18.35 -8.11
CA ILE A 142 9.35 17.89 -9.04
C ILE A 142 8.65 17.30 -10.27
N SER A 143 8.95 17.83 -11.45
CA SER A 143 8.34 17.43 -12.71
C SER A 143 9.29 16.59 -13.56
N GLY A 144 8.72 15.81 -14.48
CA GLY A 144 9.47 15.12 -15.52
C GLY A 144 10.36 13.99 -15.01
N SER A 145 11.49 13.79 -15.68
CA SER A 145 12.41 12.66 -15.44
C SER A 145 13.03 12.64 -14.04
N ASP A 146 13.12 13.79 -13.38
CA ASP A 146 13.77 13.91 -12.07
C ASP A 146 12.90 13.40 -10.93
N LYS A 147 11.59 13.25 -11.16
CA LYS A 147 10.61 12.82 -10.16
C LYS A 147 11.02 11.48 -9.53
N GLY A 148 11.38 10.49 -10.34
CA GLY A 148 11.79 9.17 -9.84
C GLY A 148 13.06 9.20 -8.98
N SER A 149 14.07 9.98 -9.40
CA SER A 149 15.32 10.15 -8.65
C SER A 149 15.08 10.85 -7.31
N TYR A 150 14.22 11.87 -7.31
CA TYR A 150 13.86 12.58 -6.09
C TYR A 150 13.14 11.68 -5.08
N TYR A 151 12.14 10.91 -5.53
CA TYR A 151 11.44 9.95 -4.67
C TYR A 151 12.38 8.91 -4.05
N ASN A 152 13.33 8.37 -4.81
CA ASN A 152 14.34 7.45 -4.27
C ASN A 152 15.24 8.10 -3.20
N LYS A 153 15.42 9.42 -3.21
CA LYS A 153 16.21 10.15 -2.20
C LYS A 153 15.43 10.38 -0.92
N ILE A 154 14.15 10.76 -1.02
CA ILE A 154 13.32 11.01 0.17
C ILE A 154 12.77 9.71 0.79
N PHE A 155 12.69 8.64 0.01
CA PHE A 155 12.22 7.32 0.42
C PHE A 155 13.25 6.24 0.01
N PRO A 156 14.43 6.19 0.66
CA PRO A 156 15.47 5.24 0.32
C PRO A 156 15.09 3.81 0.67
N ILE A 157 15.36 2.85 -0.22
CA ILE A 157 15.13 1.43 0.04
C ILE A 157 16.16 0.94 1.05
N ASN A 158 15.69 0.36 2.16
CA ASN A 158 16.57 -0.30 3.12
C ASN A 158 16.95 -1.70 2.62
N THR A 159 18.25 -1.99 2.55
CA THR A 159 18.79 -3.31 2.20
C THR A 159 19.50 -3.98 3.38
N GLY A 160 19.66 -3.27 4.51
CA GLY A 160 20.25 -3.77 5.74
C GLY A 160 19.24 -4.49 6.64
N THR A 161 19.66 -4.90 7.83
CA THR A 161 18.73 -5.47 8.82
C THR A 161 17.81 -4.40 9.41
N VAL A 162 16.56 -4.76 9.70
CA VAL A 162 15.65 -3.91 10.46
C VAL A 162 16.27 -3.58 11.83
N ASN A 163 16.20 -2.31 12.22
CA ASN A 163 16.63 -1.81 13.51
C ASN A 163 15.73 -0.65 13.95
N MET A 164 15.97 -0.10 15.14
CA MET A 164 15.13 0.98 15.67
C MET A 164 15.17 2.24 14.81
N ASP A 165 16.28 2.54 14.14
CA ASP A 165 16.38 3.71 13.27
C ASP A 165 15.48 3.56 12.04
N THR A 166 15.44 2.37 11.42
CA THR A 166 14.59 2.10 10.25
C THR A 166 13.11 2.12 10.63
N ILE A 167 12.74 1.59 11.80
CA ILE A 167 11.38 1.67 12.32
C ILE A 167 10.99 3.14 12.62
N ASN A 168 11.87 3.89 13.27
CA ASN A 168 11.65 5.30 13.60
C ASN A 168 11.53 6.19 12.37
N GLN A 169 12.21 5.86 11.27
CA GLN A 169 12.01 6.55 9.98
C GLN A 169 10.56 6.46 9.51
N VAL A 170 9.92 5.28 9.62
CA VAL A 170 8.50 5.12 9.28
C VAL A 170 7.59 5.82 10.27
N ARG A 171 7.93 5.84 11.58
CA ARG A 171 7.19 6.64 12.58
C ARG A 171 7.24 8.13 12.25
N ILE A 172 8.41 8.67 11.93
CA ILE A 172 8.58 10.08 11.54
C ILE A 172 7.72 10.38 10.32
N PHE A 173 7.72 9.50 9.31
CA PHE A 173 6.84 9.62 8.15
C PHE A 173 5.36 9.68 8.55
N ALA A 174 4.90 8.74 9.38
CA ALA A 174 3.52 8.70 9.89
C ALA A 174 3.14 9.97 10.66
N HIS A 175 4.04 10.46 11.53
CA HIS A 175 3.83 11.72 12.26
C HIS A 175 3.69 12.92 11.32
N LYS A 176 4.47 12.99 10.24
CA LYS A 176 4.40 14.09 9.27
C LYS A 176 3.10 14.12 8.46
N ILE A 177 2.52 12.95 8.16
CA ILE A 177 1.24 12.86 7.45
C ILE A 177 0.03 12.88 8.39
N ARG A 178 0.25 12.85 9.72
CA ARG A 178 -0.82 12.85 10.70
C ARG A 178 -1.64 14.13 10.62
N GLY A 179 -2.94 13.98 10.48
CA GLY A 179 -3.89 15.10 10.39
C GLY A 179 -4.07 15.67 8.98
N ILE A 180 -3.36 15.17 7.97
CA ILE A 180 -3.61 15.50 6.56
C ILE A 180 -4.89 14.80 6.12
N LYS A 181 -5.90 15.56 5.72
CA LYS A 181 -7.24 15.04 5.39
C LYS A 181 -7.32 14.49 3.98
N GLU A 182 -6.38 14.87 3.13
CA GLU A 182 -6.25 14.49 1.74
C GLU A 182 -5.72 13.08 1.55
N THR A 183 -5.42 12.35 2.63
CA THR A 183 -5.04 10.94 2.53
C THR A 183 -5.49 10.17 3.76
N ASN A 184 -5.77 8.88 3.58
CA ASN A 184 -5.94 7.91 4.66
C ASN A 184 -4.77 6.91 4.72
N MET A 185 -3.60 7.26 4.19
CA MET A 185 -2.42 6.37 4.17
C MET A 185 -1.97 5.89 5.55
N LEU A 186 -2.34 6.60 6.62
CA LEU A 186 -2.13 6.11 7.99
C LEU A 186 -2.77 4.73 8.23
N ASP A 187 -3.92 4.41 7.61
CA ASP A 187 -4.57 3.10 7.75
C ASP A 187 -3.63 1.95 7.31
N PHE A 188 -2.85 2.20 6.26
CA PHE A 188 -1.85 1.25 5.77
C PHE A 188 -0.66 1.14 6.73
N ILE A 189 -0.14 2.27 7.21
CA ILE A 189 1.02 2.29 8.11
C ILE A 189 0.67 1.65 9.46
N GLU A 190 -0.50 1.98 10.02
CA GLU A 190 -1.00 1.37 11.25
C GLU A 190 -1.10 -0.15 11.11
N TYR A 191 -1.67 -0.64 10.00
CA TYR A 191 -1.70 -2.07 9.73
C TYR A 191 -0.30 -2.68 9.65
N CYS A 192 0.65 -2.04 8.96
CA CYS A 192 2.04 -2.49 8.92
C CYS A 192 2.64 -2.66 10.33
N PHE A 193 2.38 -1.74 11.26
CA PHE A 193 2.85 -1.86 12.64
C PHE A 193 2.14 -2.97 13.42
N THR A 194 0.89 -3.32 13.11
CA THR A 194 0.24 -4.50 13.73
C THR A 194 0.93 -5.83 13.36
N LEU A 195 1.73 -5.84 12.29
CA LEU A 195 2.49 -7.02 11.87
C LEU A 195 3.86 -7.13 12.56
N LEU A 196 4.29 -6.08 13.28
CA LEU A 196 5.55 -6.07 14.00
C LEU A 196 5.37 -6.57 15.44
N PRO A 197 6.19 -7.52 15.91
CA PRO A 197 6.12 -7.97 17.28
C PRO A 197 6.63 -6.87 18.22
N ASN A 198 5.81 -6.50 19.22
CA ASN A 198 6.15 -5.57 20.30
C ASN A 198 6.46 -4.12 19.88
N GLU A 199 6.19 -3.74 18.63
CA GLU A 199 6.37 -2.36 18.17
C GLU A 199 5.00 -1.68 18.03
N LYS A 200 4.91 -0.42 18.50
CA LYS A 200 3.74 0.43 18.28
C LYS A 200 4.08 1.55 17.30
N LEU A 201 3.12 1.95 16.47
CA LEU A 201 3.31 3.11 15.61
C LEU A 201 3.43 4.38 16.44
N TRP A 202 2.48 4.56 17.34
CA TRP A 202 2.40 5.69 18.26
C TRP A 202 3.05 5.28 19.57
N GLU A 203 4.20 5.86 19.87
CA GLU A 203 4.74 5.84 21.23
C GLU A 203 3.96 6.89 22.04
N ASP A 204 3.39 6.48 23.17
CA ASP A 204 2.75 7.40 24.09
C ASP A 204 3.84 8.34 24.63
N ASN A 205 3.76 9.63 24.28
CA ASN A 205 4.58 10.68 24.92
C ASN A 205 4.07 10.95 26.34
#